data_AF-A0A2N3ABE6-F1
#
_entry.id   AF-A0A2N3ABE6-F1
#
_cell.length_a   1.000
_cell.length_b   1.000
_cell.length_c   1.000
_cell.angle_alpha   90.00
_cell.angle_beta   90.00
_cell.angle_gamma   90.00
#
_symmetry.space_group_name_H-M   'P 1'
#
loop_
_entity.id
_entity.type
_entity.pdbx_description
1 polymer ?
#
loop_
_entity_poly.entity_id
_entity_poly.type
_entity_poly.pdbx_seq_one_letter_code
_entity_poly.pdbx_strand_id
1 'polypeptide(L)'
;MTKIGAPKKTICLLPSHWQEALLELYRQGGSDNEVKALIYSWIGTFSNNLWDRWMKEEEDFWETIKRGRMLSEAWWEKQGRSNLMTPNFNATLWYMNMKNRFGWADSQKIDHTSSGEKININLVRG
;
A
#
# COMPACT_ATOMS: atom_id res chain seq x y z
N MET A 1 2.68 20.29 -38.61
CA MET A 1 1.98 20.77 -37.40
C MET A 1 2.36 19.86 -36.24
N THR A 2 3.29 20.29 -35.40
CA THR A 2 3.70 19.55 -34.20
C THR A 2 2.51 19.50 -33.26
N LYS A 3 2.00 18.30 -32.92
CA LYS A 3 0.97 18.14 -31.89
C LYS A 3 1.58 18.61 -30.56
N ILE A 4 1.30 19.85 -30.18
CA ILE A 4 1.62 20.36 -28.85
C ILE A 4 0.72 19.56 -27.90
N GLY A 5 1.32 18.63 -27.16
CA GLY A 5 0.61 17.81 -26.18
C GLY A 5 -0.01 18.69 -25.10
N ALA A 6 -1.10 18.20 -24.49
CA ALA A 6 -1.71 18.88 -23.36
C ALA A 6 -0.67 19.14 -22.25
N PRO A 7 -0.74 20.27 -21.53
CA PRO A 7 0.20 20.60 -20.48
C PRO A 7 0.26 19.51 -19.40
N LYS A 8 1.45 19.32 -18.80
CA LYS A 8 1.64 18.34 -17.74
C LYS A 8 0.78 18.71 -16.53
N LYS A 9 -0.02 17.76 -16.04
CA LYS A 9 -0.81 17.91 -14.81
C LYS A 9 0.10 17.88 -13.59
N THR A 10 0.09 18.88 -12.73
CA THR A 10 0.88 18.90 -11.50
C THR A 10 -0.03 19.00 -10.29
N ILE A 11 0.55 18.95 -9.09
CA ILE A 11 -0.19 19.03 -7.83
C ILE A 11 -0.97 20.34 -7.64
N CYS A 12 -0.73 21.37 -8.47
CA CYS A 12 -1.48 22.62 -8.42
C CYS A 12 -2.95 22.49 -8.83
N LEU A 13 -3.33 21.37 -9.43
CA LEU A 13 -4.73 21.05 -9.75
C LEU A 13 -5.51 20.55 -8.52
N LEU A 14 -4.82 20.20 -7.45
CA LEU A 14 -5.44 19.71 -6.22
C LEU A 14 -6.02 20.90 -5.42
N PRO A 15 -7.11 20.69 -4.67
CA PRO A 15 -7.68 21.73 -3.83
C PRO A 15 -6.68 22.19 -2.76
N SER A 16 -6.90 23.38 -2.20
CA SER A 16 -6.17 23.81 -1.00
C SER A 16 -6.32 22.75 0.11
N HIS A 17 -5.26 22.54 0.90
CA HIS A 17 -5.24 21.56 1.99
C HIS A 17 -5.47 20.09 1.55
N TRP A 18 -5.21 19.75 0.29
CA TRP A 18 -5.33 18.37 -0.19
C TRP A 18 -4.52 17.38 0.68
N GLN A 19 -3.37 17.80 1.21
CA GLN A 19 -2.54 16.97 2.09
C GLN A 19 -3.32 16.48 3.31
N GLU A 20 -4.07 17.38 3.96
CA GLU A 20 -4.85 17.08 5.15
C GLU A 20 -5.94 16.06 4.83
N ALA A 21 -6.63 16.23 3.70
CA ALA A 21 -7.66 15.29 3.25
C ALA A 21 -7.08 13.90 2.95
N LEU A 22 -5.91 13.81 2.30
CA LEU A 22 -5.25 12.53 2.06
C LEU A 22 -4.80 11.87 3.36
N LEU A 23 -4.16 12.64 4.26
CA LEU A 23 -3.70 12.13 5.54
C LEU A 23 -4.86 11.66 6.41
N GLU A 24 -6.00 12.34 6.38
CA GLU A 24 -7.20 11.92 7.12
C GLU A 24 -7.75 10.59 6.62
N LEU A 25 -7.84 10.41 5.30
CA LEU A 25 -8.24 9.13 4.71
C LEU A 25 -7.30 8.00 5.16
N TYR A 26 -5.99 8.24 5.16
CA TYR A 26 -5.02 7.26 5.66
C TYR A 26 -5.14 7.03 7.17
N ARG A 27 -5.42 8.05 7.99
CA ARG A 27 -5.65 7.89 9.44
C ARG A 27 -6.82 6.97 9.76
N GLN A 28 -7.72 6.76 8.81
CA GLN A 28 -8.85 5.85 8.92
C GLN A 28 -8.54 4.46 8.33
N GLY A 29 -7.28 4.16 7.99
CA GLY A 29 -6.86 2.89 7.40
C GLY A 29 -6.98 2.82 5.87
N GLY A 30 -7.26 3.95 5.22
CA GLY A 30 -7.41 4.07 3.77
C GLY A 30 -6.17 3.63 3.01
N SER A 31 -6.38 3.21 1.77
CA SER A 31 -5.34 2.71 0.86
C SER A 31 -4.92 3.75 -0.17
N ASP A 32 -3.78 3.53 -0.82
CA ASP A 32 -3.35 4.33 -1.98
C ASP A 32 -4.42 4.34 -3.09
N ASN A 33 -5.20 3.26 -3.21
CA ASN A 33 -6.27 3.19 -4.21
C ASN A 33 -7.44 4.12 -3.88
N GLU A 34 -7.79 4.24 -2.60
CA GLU A 34 -8.80 5.20 -2.15
C GLU A 34 -8.30 6.64 -2.31
N VAL A 35 -7.02 6.90 -2.06
CA VAL A 35 -6.40 8.20 -2.35
C VAL A 35 -6.47 8.53 -3.84
N LYS A 36 -6.16 7.56 -4.71
CA LYS A 36 -6.30 7.73 -6.16
C LYS A 36 -7.74 8.06 -6.55
N ALA A 37 -8.73 7.39 -5.94
CA ALA A 37 -10.14 7.65 -6.17
C ALA A 37 -10.56 9.06 -5.68
N LEU A 38 -10.04 9.50 -4.53
CA LEU A 38 -10.28 10.84 -4.00
C LEU A 38 -9.70 11.91 -4.93
N ILE A 39 -8.45 11.75 -5.38
CA ILE A 39 -7.84 12.66 -6.35
C ILE A 39 -8.63 12.67 -7.67
N TYR A 40 -9.01 11.49 -8.17
CA TYR A 40 -9.88 11.38 -9.34
C TYR A 40 -11.18 12.18 -9.18
N SER A 41 -11.79 12.15 -7.99
CA SER A 41 -13.01 12.93 -7.72
C SER A 41 -12.80 14.45 -7.81
N TRP A 42 -11.59 14.95 -7.53
CA TRP A 42 -11.27 16.38 -7.61
C TRP A 42 -10.93 16.84 -9.02
N ILE A 43 -10.17 16.04 -9.78
CA ILE A 43 -9.59 16.47 -11.07
C ILE A 43 -10.17 15.75 -12.29
N GLY A 44 -11.12 14.82 -12.08
CA GLY A 44 -11.84 14.06 -13.10
C GLY A 44 -11.04 12.97 -13.83
N THR A 45 -9.72 12.91 -13.66
CA THR A 45 -8.87 11.86 -14.23
C THR A 45 -7.55 11.72 -13.49
N PHE A 46 -7.18 10.50 -13.13
CA PHE A 46 -5.95 10.21 -12.41
C PHE A 46 -5.51 8.78 -12.69
N SER A 47 -4.43 8.61 -13.47
CA SER A 47 -3.94 7.30 -13.91
C SER A 47 -2.78 6.81 -13.06
N ASN A 48 -2.47 5.50 -13.13
CA ASN A 48 -1.29 4.94 -12.46
C ASN A 48 0.01 5.58 -12.96
N ASN A 49 0.13 5.88 -14.26
CA ASN A 49 1.30 6.59 -14.79
C ASN A 49 1.43 8.01 -14.20
N LEU A 50 0.31 8.69 -13.94
CA LEU A 50 0.32 10.00 -13.32
C LEU A 50 0.72 9.90 -11.85
N TRP A 51 0.19 8.90 -11.13
CA TRP A 51 0.61 8.57 -9.78
C TRP A 51 2.11 8.30 -9.68
N ASP A 52 2.64 7.39 -10.50
CA ASP A 52 4.05 7.00 -10.47
C ASP A 52 4.96 8.20 -10.76
N ARG A 53 4.54 9.06 -11.70
CA ARG A 53 5.26 10.29 -11.99
C ARG A 53 5.21 11.27 -10.83
N TRP A 54 4.05 11.53 -10.23
CA TRP A 54 3.95 12.42 -9.06
C TRP A 54 4.75 11.89 -7.87
N MET A 55 4.75 10.57 -7.63
CA MET A 55 5.58 9.94 -6.61
C MET A 55 7.09 10.15 -6.83
N LYS A 56 7.53 10.46 -8.05
CA LYS A 56 8.92 10.70 -8.41
C LYS A 56 9.29 12.18 -8.49
N GLU A 57 8.38 12.99 -9.04
CA GLU A 57 8.67 14.38 -9.44
C GLU A 57 8.11 15.42 -8.46
N GLU A 58 7.09 15.09 -7.67
CA GLU A 58 6.36 16.07 -6.83
C GLU A 58 6.67 15.79 -5.35
N GLU A 59 7.52 16.63 -4.74
CA GLU A 59 8.06 16.38 -3.39
C GLU A 59 6.98 16.30 -2.31
N ASP A 60 6.14 17.33 -2.24
CA ASP A 60 5.03 17.39 -1.30
C ASP A 60 4.09 16.19 -1.44
N PHE A 61 3.91 15.69 -2.66
CA PHE A 61 3.08 14.53 -2.95
C PHE A 61 3.67 13.26 -2.34
N TRP A 62 4.90 12.89 -2.73
CA TRP A 62 5.47 11.65 -2.24
C TRP A 62 5.67 11.67 -0.72
N GLU A 63 6.00 12.82 -0.14
CA GLU A 63 6.16 12.94 1.31
C GLU A 63 4.81 12.74 2.02
N THR A 64 3.74 13.35 1.50
CA THR A 64 2.37 13.16 2.02
C THR A 64 1.95 11.69 1.93
N ILE A 65 2.20 11.02 0.80
CA ILE A 65 1.85 9.60 0.63
C ILE A 65 2.66 8.71 1.58
N LYS A 66 3.97 8.96 1.77
CA LYS A 66 4.77 8.18 2.73
C LYS A 66 4.27 8.33 4.16
N ARG A 67 3.98 9.56 4.59
CA ARG A 67 3.37 9.84 5.91
C ARG A 67 2.00 9.16 6.03
N GLY A 68 1.20 9.22 4.97
CA GLY A 68 -0.10 8.55 4.88
C GLY A 68 -0.02 7.04 5.05
N ARG A 69 0.85 6.36 4.30
CA ARG A 69 1.02 4.90 4.42
C ARG A 69 1.38 4.47 5.83
N MET A 70 2.28 5.19 6.50
CA MET A 70 2.63 4.97 7.91
C MET A 70 1.41 5.11 8.83
N LEU A 71 0.57 6.14 8.63
CA LEU A 71 -0.65 6.35 9.43
C LEU A 71 -1.68 5.24 9.20
N SER A 72 -1.84 4.78 7.95
CA SER A 72 -2.74 3.67 7.63
C SER A 72 -2.28 2.38 8.29
N GLU A 73 -1.00 2.04 8.19
CA GLU A 73 -0.45 0.85 8.84
C GLU A 73 -0.68 0.90 10.36
N ALA A 74 -0.38 2.04 11.00
CA ALA A 74 -0.63 2.24 12.42
C ALA A 74 -2.12 2.10 12.81
N TRP A 75 -3.04 2.54 11.95
CA TRP A 75 -4.47 2.33 12.16
C TRP A 75 -4.83 0.84 12.14
N TRP A 76 -4.34 0.09 11.16
CA TRP A 76 -4.60 -1.35 11.05
C TRP A 76 -3.97 -2.14 12.19
N GLU A 77 -2.75 -1.81 12.63
CA GLU A 77 -2.15 -2.39 13.83
C GLU A 77 -2.97 -2.11 15.08
N LYS A 78 -3.49 -0.88 15.22
CA LYS A 78 -4.38 -0.50 16.32
C LYS A 78 -5.64 -1.36 16.31
N GLN A 79 -6.25 -1.62 15.14
CA GLN A 79 -7.42 -2.51 15.06
C GLN A 79 -7.11 -3.90 15.64
N GLY A 80 -5.97 -4.50 15.29
CA GLY A 80 -5.59 -5.79 15.86
C GLY A 80 -5.38 -5.74 17.38
N ARG A 81 -4.55 -4.79 17.85
CA ARG A 81 -4.22 -4.67 19.29
C ARG A 81 -5.44 -4.35 20.16
N SER A 82 -6.30 -3.43 19.72
CA SER A 82 -7.45 -2.98 20.51
C SER A 82 -8.60 -3.98 20.53
N ASN A 83 -8.69 -4.89 19.54
CA ASN A 83 -9.76 -5.88 19.46
C ASN A 83 -9.34 -7.29 19.93
N LEU A 84 -8.20 -7.44 20.61
CA LEU A 84 -7.64 -8.73 21.02
C LEU A 84 -8.64 -9.61 21.80
N MET A 85 -9.43 -9.00 22.68
CA MET A 85 -10.41 -9.69 23.53
C MET A 85 -11.85 -9.49 23.04
N THR A 86 -12.06 -8.83 21.89
CA THR A 86 -13.39 -8.48 21.40
C THR A 86 -14.03 -9.69 20.72
N PRO A 87 -15.16 -10.20 21.24
CA PRO A 87 -15.91 -11.25 20.55
C PRO A 87 -16.35 -10.77 19.17
N ASN A 88 -16.27 -11.63 18.16
CA ASN A 88 -16.62 -11.36 16.76
C ASN A 88 -15.66 -10.45 15.97
N PHE A 89 -14.48 -10.11 16.51
CA PHE A 89 -13.45 -9.49 15.67
C PHE A 89 -13.00 -10.47 14.57
N ASN A 90 -13.05 -10.03 13.31
CA ASN A 90 -12.62 -10.86 12.18
C ASN A 90 -11.08 -10.83 12.04
N ALA A 91 -10.42 -11.58 12.92
CA ALA A 91 -8.97 -11.69 12.96
C ALA A 91 -8.37 -12.19 11.63
N THR A 92 -9.07 -13.07 10.91
CA THR A 92 -8.63 -13.58 9.61
C THR A 92 -8.60 -12.47 8.55
N LEU A 93 -9.68 -11.69 8.42
CA LEU A 93 -9.72 -10.55 7.49
C LEU A 93 -8.64 -9.53 7.81
N TRP A 94 -8.51 -9.16 9.09
CA TRP A 94 -7.46 -8.27 9.54
C TRP A 94 -6.08 -8.79 9.16
N TYR A 95 -5.78 -10.05 9.50
CA TYR A 95 -4.50 -10.66 9.22
C TYR A 95 -4.20 -10.76 7.72
N MET A 96 -5.18 -11.16 6.88
CA MET A 96 -5.03 -11.14 5.42
C MET A 96 -4.74 -9.73 4.89
N ASN A 97 -5.41 -8.72 5.43
CA ASN A 97 -5.16 -7.33 5.08
C ASN A 97 -3.72 -6.92 5.45
N MET A 98 -3.22 -7.33 6.63
CA MET A 98 -1.84 -7.06 7.03
C MET A 98 -0.80 -7.68 6.08
N LYS A 99 -0.99 -8.94 5.69
CA LYS A 99 -0.09 -9.61 4.73
C LYS A 99 -0.09 -8.91 3.37
N ASN A 100 -1.27 -8.65 2.83
CA ASN A 100 -1.42 -8.16 1.47
C ASN A 100 -1.03 -6.69 1.31
N ARG A 101 -1.25 -5.85 2.33
CA ARG A 101 -0.99 -4.40 2.25
C ARG A 101 0.33 -3.97 2.86
N PHE A 102 0.79 -4.63 3.92
CA PHE A 102 1.95 -4.20 4.70
C PHE A 102 3.10 -5.22 4.67
N GLY A 103 2.98 -6.26 3.83
CA GLY A 103 4.07 -7.22 3.61
C GLY A 103 4.34 -8.14 4.80
N TRP A 104 3.39 -8.28 5.72
CA TRP A 104 3.53 -9.25 6.80
C TRP A 104 3.60 -10.66 6.22
N ALA A 105 4.50 -11.47 6.76
CA ALA A 105 4.71 -12.84 6.33
C ALA A 105 4.93 -13.74 7.54
N ASP A 106 4.49 -14.99 7.43
CA ASP A 106 4.77 -15.99 8.45
C ASP A 106 6.23 -16.40 8.37
N SER A 107 6.89 -16.47 9.53
CA SER A 107 8.20 -17.10 9.62
C SER A 107 8.04 -18.61 9.55
N GLN A 108 8.75 -19.25 8.63
CA GLN A 108 8.77 -20.71 8.50
C GLN A 108 10.13 -21.26 8.93
N LYS A 109 10.12 -22.24 9.83
CA LYS A 109 11.27 -23.09 10.12
C LYS A 109 11.02 -24.42 9.43
N ILE A 110 11.65 -24.62 8.27
CA ILE A 110 11.50 -25.83 7.47
C ILE A 110 12.73 -26.71 7.72
N ASP A 111 12.48 -27.93 8.19
CA ASP A 111 13.49 -28.98 8.22
C ASP A 111 13.47 -29.71 6.87
N HIS A 112 14.57 -29.60 6.12
CA HIS A 112 14.76 -30.27 4.83
C HIS A 112 15.45 -31.63 4.99
N THR A 113 15.13 -32.37 6.05
CA THR A 113 15.59 -33.75 6.22
C THR A 113 14.47 -34.75 5.93
N SER A 114 14.82 -35.90 5.35
CA SER A 114 13.92 -37.05 5.30
C SER A 114 14.14 -37.84 6.58
N SER A 115 13.35 -37.55 7.62
CA SER A 115 13.50 -38.20 8.94
C SER A 115 14.89 -38.01 9.57
N GLY A 116 15.50 -36.82 9.42
CA GLY A 116 16.85 -36.52 9.94
C GLY A 116 18.01 -36.89 9.00
N GLU A 117 17.74 -37.53 7.86
CA GLU A 117 18.77 -37.91 6.89
C GLU A 117 18.95 -36.88 5.76
N LYS A 118 20.17 -36.78 5.24
CA LYS A 118 20.54 -35.88 4.14
C LYS A 118 19.80 -36.27 2.85
N ILE A 119 19.18 -35.30 2.19
CA ILE A 119 18.55 -35.50 0.87
C ILE A 119 19.65 -35.75 -0.17
N ASN A 120 19.69 -36.95 -0.74
CA ASN A 120 20.57 -37.27 -1.88
C ASN A 120 19.89 -36.86 -3.19
N ILE A 121 20.41 -35.81 -3.83
CA ILE A 121 19.99 -35.41 -5.19
C ILE A 121 20.81 -36.14 -6.25
N ASN A 122 20.24 -37.18 -6.85
CA ASN A 122 20.84 -37.81 -8.04
C ASN A 122 20.51 -36.97 -9.27
N LEU A 123 21.48 -36.19 -9.74
CA LEU A 123 21.37 -35.43 -10.99
C LEU A 123 21.42 -36.40 -12.18
N VAL A 124 20.26 -36.69 -12.77
CA VAL A 124 20.21 -37.38 -14.08
C VAL A 124 20.65 -36.37 -15.13
N ARG A 125 21.87 -36.54 -15.66
CA ARG A 125 22.35 -35.79 -16.82
C ARG A 125 21.72 -36.41 -18.07
N GLY A 126 20.79 -35.69 -18.70
CA GLY A 126 20.31 -35.95 -20.06
C GLY A 126 21.22 -35.32 -21.11
#